data_AF-A0AAV1D2I7-F1
#
_entry.id   AF-A0AAV1D2I7-F1
#
_cell.length_a   1.000
_cell.length_b   1.000
_cell.length_c   1.000
_cell.angle_alpha   90.00
_cell.angle_beta   90.00
_cell.angle_gamma   90.00
#
_symmetry.space_group_name_H-M   'P 1'
#
loop_
_entity.id
_entity.type
_entity.pdbx_description
1 polymer ?
#
loop_
_entity_poly.entity_id
_entity_poly.type
_entity_poly.pdbx_seq_one_letter_code
_entity_poly.pdbx_strand_id
1 'polypeptide(L)'
;MTTTSATAKFVLSGCSPSSSPSTSTAPNRLLPFTNLNFKCRAFHSDHRFNRLLNFHAGYYKSPAFLCTRTATHSPSFTAAALATEASAKIIDGKSIAKDVRDEVAAEVSRMKEAIGVVPGLAVILVGDRKDSATYVRNKKKACESVGINSFEVRLPEDSPEEEVLKHIRSFNDDPAVHGILVQLPLPSHMNEKKVLDAVCIEKDVDGFHPLNIGRLAMRDREPLFVPCTPKGCLELLHRQGIAIKGKRAVVIGRSNIVGTPAAQLLQREDATVTVVHSRTTNPEEFTREADIIIAAVGKPNMVRGSWIKPGAVVIDVGINPVEV
;
A
#
# COMPACT_ATOMS: atom_id res chain seq x y z
N MET A 1 -2.29 -3.25 -11.67
CA MET A 1 -3.21 -4.27 -12.26
C MET A 1 -2.61 -5.67 -12.41
N THR A 2 -1.49 -5.97 -11.77
CA THR A 2 -1.31 -7.28 -11.12
C THR A 2 -1.61 -7.07 -9.65
N THR A 3 -2.85 -7.33 -9.22
CA THR A 3 -3.11 -7.56 -7.80
C THR A 3 -2.42 -8.87 -7.50
N THR A 4 -1.26 -8.73 -6.89
CA THR A 4 -0.39 -9.80 -6.46
C THR A 4 -1.23 -10.77 -5.63
N SER A 5 -1.10 -12.07 -5.90
CA SER A 5 -1.66 -13.13 -5.06
C SER A 5 -0.93 -13.10 -3.71
N ALA A 6 -1.26 -12.13 -2.86
CA ALA A 6 -0.97 -12.17 -1.44
C ALA A 6 -1.81 -13.32 -0.87
N THR A 7 -1.20 -14.49 -0.71
CA THR A 7 -1.83 -15.60 0.00
C THR A 7 -1.78 -15.27 1.48
N ALA A 8 -2.70 -14.45 1.95
CA ALA A 8 -2.79 -14.04 3.33
C ALA A 8 -3.60 -15.08 4.13
N LYS A 9 -2.96 -15.74 5.09
CA LYS A 9 -3.59 -16.60 6.11
C LYS A 9 -3.85 -15.74 7.36
N PHE A 10 -5.04 -15.81 7.95
CA PHE A 10 -5.49 -14.90 9.02
C PHE A 10 -5.98 -15.62 10.29
N VAL A 11 -6.19 -14.85 11.39
CA VAL A 11 -7.00 -15.18 12.59
C VAL A 11 -7.89 -13.97 12.99
N LEU A 12 -9.23 -14.11 13.07
CA LEU A 12 -10.15 -13.10 13.62
C LEU A 12 -11.18 -13.74 14.57
N SER A 13 -11.18 -13.33 15.83
CA SER A 13 -12.17 -13.66 16.86
C SER A 13 -13.27 -12.59 16.90
N GLY A 14 -14.52 -12.99 16.77
CA GLY A 14 -15.66 -12.09 16.59
C GLY A 14 -16.15 -11.37 17.85
N CYS A 15 -16.79 -10.22 17.63
CA CYS A 15 -17.88 -9.69 18.46
C CYS A 15 -19.11 -9.52 17.55
N SER A 16 -20.25 -10.06 17.99
CA SER A 16 -21.50 -10.09 17.23
C SER A 16 -22.18 -8.70 17.10
N PRO A 17 -22.95 -8.46 16.04
CA PRO A 17 -23.74 -7.23 15.83
C PRO A 17 -25.16 -7.37 16.39
N SER A 18 -25.75 -6.25 16.84
CA SER A 18 -27.18 -6.16 17.17
C SER A 18 -27.91 -5.17 16.25
N SER A 19 -28.93 -5.70 15.55
CA SER A 19 -30.21 -5.08 15.09
C SER A 19 -30.17 -3.84 14.18
N SER A 20 -31.04 -3.62 13.18
CA SER A 20 -32.00 -4.34 12.30
C SER A 20 -32.54 -3.25 11.32
N PRO A 21 -33.21 -3.57 10.21
CA PRO A 21 -33.22 -2.74 8.99
C PRO A 21 -34.38 -1.72 8.93
N SER A 22 -34.15 -0.60 8.24
CA SER A 22 -35.23 0.27 7.73
C SER A 22 -34.97 0.69 6.29
N THR A 23 -35.90 0.31 5.42
CA THR A 23 -36.04 0.63 4.01
C THR A 23 -36.26 2.13 3.74
N SER A 24 -35.61 2.68 2.72
CA SER A 24 -36.13 3.83 1.95
C SER A 24 -35.43 3.94 0.59
N THR A 25 -36.25 4.10 -0.44
CA THR A 25 -35.96 4.02 -1.87
C THR A 25 -35.69 5.42 -2.46
N ALA A 26 -34.57 5.58 -3.18
CA ALA A 26 -34.31 6.48 -4.33
C ALA A 26 -34.46 8.04 -4.14
N PRO A 27 -34.00 8.90 -5.09
CA PRO A 27 -33.31 8.65 -6.35
C PRO A 27 -32.02 9.48 -6.61
N ASN A 28 -31.34 9.07 -7.69
CA ASN A 28 -30.30 9.78 -8.44
C ASN A 28 -30.50 11.30 -8.58
N ARG A 29 -29.41 12.06 -8.36
CA ARG A 29 -29.20 13.36 -8.99
C ARG A 29 -27.76 13.51 -9.47
N LEU A 30 -27.62 13.32 -10.78
CA LEU A 30 -26.60 13.91 -11.63
C LEU A 30 -26.70 15.44 -11.55
N LEU A 31 -25.56 16.14 -11.40
CA LEU A 31 -25.37 17.50 -11.92
C LEU A 31 -23.89 17.72 -12.29
N PRO A 32 -23.59 18.62 -13.25
CA PRO A 32 -22.54 18.44 -14.24
C PRO A 32 -21.23 19.17 -13.93
N PHE A 33 -20.20 18.76 -14.65
CA PHE A 33 -18.93 19.46 -14.84
C PHE A 33 -19.15 20.88 -15.38
N THR A 34 -18.58 21.87 -14.71
CA THR A 34 -18.29 23.18 -15.32
C THR A 34 -16.86 23.60 -15.01
N ASN A 35 -16.14 23.88 -16.10
CA ASN A 35 -14.86 24.56 -16.17
C ASN A 35 -14.73 25.72 -15.18
N LEU A 36 -13.66 25.74 -14.38
CA LEU A 36 -13.14 27.00 -13.87
C LEU A 36 -11.63 27.11 -14.11
N ASN A 37 -11.32 28.10 -14.94
CA ASN A 37 -10.01 28.60 -15.28
C ASN A 37 -9.19 29.00 -14.04
N PHE A 38 -7.94 28.55 -14.01
CA PHE A 38 -6.90 29.08 -13.14
C PHE A 38 -6.67 30.57 -13.43
N LYS A 39 -6.77 31.42 -12.40
CA LYS A 39 -6.15 32.74 -12.39
C LYS A 39 -5.28 32.89 -11.15
N CYS A 40 -3.97 32.95 -11.38
CA CYS A 40 -2.96 33.38 -10.43
C CYS A 40 -3.29 34.77 -9.86
N ARG A 41 -3.24 34.92 -8.54
CA ARG A 41 -2.87 36.17 -7.89
C ARG A 41 -1.97 35.89 -6.70
N ALA A 42 -0.80 36.52 -6.75
CA ALA A 42 0.17 36.62 -5.68
C ALA A 42 -0.41 37.42 -4.50
N PHE A 43 -0.07 37.04 -3.28
CA PHE A 43 -0.10 37.93 -2.13
C PHE A 43 1.14 37.68 -1.26
N HIS A 44 1.99 38.70 -1.19
CA HIS A 44 2.95 38.91 -0.12
C HIS A 44 2.22 39.44 1.11
N SER A 45 2.63 39.01 2.29
CA SER A 45 2.79 39.92 3.43
C SER A 45 3.56 39.23 4.56
N ASP A 46 4.72 39.81 4.86
CA ASP A 46 5.42 39.76 6.13
C ASP A 46 4.47 39.92 7.33
N HIS A 47 4.76 39.23 8.42
CA HIS A 47 4.85 39.88 9.73
C HIS A 47 5.60 38.99 10.74
N ARG A 48 6.77 39.48 11.15
CA ARG A 48 7.41 39.13 12.41
C ARG A 48 6.56 39.67 13.56
N PHE A 49 6.33 38.89 14.62
CA PHE A 49 6.33 39.44 15.97
C PHE A 49 6.70 38.42 17.06
N ASN A 50 7.68 38.88 17.82
CA ASN A 50 8.34 38.43 19.03
C ASN A 50 7.51 37.82 20.19
N ARG A 51 8.23 36.96 20.94
CA ARG A 51 8.48 36.98 22.40
C ARG A 51 7.65 36.13 23.39
N LEU A 52 8.46 35.34 24.12
CA LEU A 52 8.55 35.19 25.59
C LEU A 52 7.73 34.10 26.32
N LEU A 53 8.47 33.04 26.67
CA LEU A 53 8.61 32.39 27.97
C LEU A 53 7.91 33.06 29.17
N ASN A 54 7.21 32.26 30.01
CA ASN A 54 7.67 31.98 31.38
C ASN A 54 6.81 30.94 32.13
N PHE A 55 7.53 30.01 32.77
CA PHE A 55 7.36 29.41 34.10
C PHE A 55 5.97 29.05 34.65
N HIS A 56 5.79 27.79 35.06
CA HIS A 56 5.71 27.44 36.49
C HIS A 56 6.05 25.95 36.75
N ALA A 57 6.97 25.73 37.68
CA ALA A 57 7.32 24.44 38.26
C ALA A 57 6.32 24.11 39.38
N GLY A 58 5.89 22.84 39.46
CA GLY A 58 5.01 22.33 40.51
C GLY A 58 5.40 20.92 40.90
N TYR A 59 6.17 20.82 41.98
CA TYR A 59 6.48 19.61 42.74
C TYR A 59 5.20 18.97 43.31
N TYR A 60 5.03 17.65 43.24
CA TYR A 60 4.33 16.88 44.29
C TYR A 60 4.92 15.48 44.46
N LYS A 61 5.25 15.17 45.71
CA LYS A 61 5.89 13.94 46.22
C LYS A 61 4.86 12.83 46.45
N SER A 62 5.30 11.58 46.26
CA SER A 62 4.69 10.35 46.77
C SER A 62 4.64 10.30 48.30
N PRO A 63 3.79 9.41 48.85
CA PRO A 63 4.21 8.56 49.96
C PRO A 63 4.08 7.07 49.63
N ALA A 64 5.11 6.33 50.05
CA ALA A 64 5.13 4.89 50.12
C ALA A 64 4.22 4.40 51.27
N PHE A 65 3.48 3.33 51.05
CA PHE A 65 2.90 2.51 52.12
C PHE A 65 3.39 1.08 51.96
N LEU A 66 4.12 0.64 52.99
CA LEU A 66 4.55 -0.73 53.24
C LEU A 66 3.40 -1.42 53.99
N CYS A 67 2.90 -2.56 53.51
CA CYS A 67 2.10 -3.46 54.34
C CYS A 67 2.42 -4.92 54.00
N THR A 68 2.59 -5.69 55.05
CA THR A 68 3.19 -7.02 55.14
C THR A 68 2.27 -8.17 54.68
N ARG A 69 2.89 -9.21 54.15
CA ARG A 69 2.33 -10.52 53.80
C ARG A 69 1.55 -11.18 54.95
N THR A 70 0.45 -11.86 54.62
CA THR A 70 0.16 -13.26 55.02
C THR A 70 -0.70 -13.94 53.95
N ALA A 71 -0.60 -15.27 53.89
CA ALA A 71 -0.91 -16.11 52.74
C ALA A 71 -2.29 -16.80 52.80
N THR A 72 -2.56 -17.54 51.72
CA THR A 72 -3.48 -18.68 51.56
C THR A 72 -4.99 -18.40 51.52
N HIS A 73 -5.57 -18.46 50.31
CA HIS A 73 -6.50 -19.51 49.92
C HIS A 73 -6.84 -19.41 48.42
N SER A 74 -6.57 -20.49 47.68
CA SER A 74 -7.11 -20.71 46.32
C SER A 74 -8.52 -21.29 46.43
N PRO A 75 -9.38 -20.99 45.44
CA PRO A 75 -10.12 -22.08 44.83
C PRO A 75 -10.02 -22.07 43.30
N SER A 76 -9.67 -23.25 42.78
CA SER A 76 -10.16 -23.91 41.57
C SER A 76 -10.49 -23.05 40.34
N PHE A 77 -9.57 -23.14 39.37
CA PHE A 77 -9.90 -23.19 37.96
C PHE A 77 -11.05 -24.17 37.68
N THR A 78 -12.10 -23.73 37.00
CA THR A 78 -12.83 -24.52 35.99
C THR A 78 -13.92 -23.65 35.35
N ALA A 79 -13.56 -22.96 34.27
CA ALA A 79 -14.47 -22.65 33.18
C ALA A 79 -13.60 -22.43 31.95
N ALA A 80 -13.08 -23.54 31.41
CA ALA A 80 -12.61 -23.54 30.03
C ALA A 80 -13.85 -23.33 29.16
N ALA A 81 -14.18 -22.06 28.91
CA ALA A 81 -14.99 -21.71 27.78
C ALA A 81 -14.27 -22.32 26.57
N LEU A 82 -14.91 -23.29 25.92
CA LEU A 82 -14.48 -23.73 24.60
C LEU A 82 -14.49 -22.49 23.71
N ALA A 83 -13.33 -21.87 23.56
CA ALA A 83 -13.08 -20.95 22.49
C ALA A 83 -13.20 -21.79 21.22
N THR A 84 -14.37 -21.75 20.59
CA THR A 84 -14.54 -22.15 19.19
C THR A 84 -13.39 -21.51 18.44
N GLU A 85 -12.47 -22.32 17.89
CA GLU A 85 -11.36 -21.84 17.06
C GLU A 85 -11.97 -21.10 15.87
N ALA A 86 -12.08 -19.78 15.98
CA ALA A 86 -12.50 -18.94 14.89
C ALA A 86 -11.34 -18.87 13.88
N SER A 87 -11.37 -19.77 12.89
CA SER A 87 -10.52 -19.66 11.71
C SER A 87 -10.79 -18.32 11.04
N ALA A 88 -9.77 -17.59 10.58
CA ALA A 88 -10.09 -16.32 9.96
C ALA A 88 -10.75 -16.39 8.60
N LYS A 89 -11.42 -15.28 8.31
CA LYS A 89 -11.76 -14.84 6.98
C LYS A 89 -10.51 -14.60 6.13
N ILE A 90 -10.43 -15.27 4.99
CA ILE A 90 -9.42 -15.04 3.96
C ILE A 90 -9.77 -13.77 3.18
N ILE A 91 -8.78 -12.92 2.95
CA ILE A 91 -8.88 -11.84 1.95
C ILE A 91 -8.53 -12.44 0.59
N ASP A 92 -9.54 -12.74 -0.22
CA ASP A 92 -9.34 -13.27 -1.57
C ASP A 92 -8.90 -12.16 -2.54
N GLY A 93 -7.59 -11.95 -2.61
CA GLY A 93 -6.99 -11.00 -3.54
C GLY A 93 -7.25 -11.32 -5.01
N LYS A 94 -7.51 -12.58 -5.39
CA LYS A 94 -7.78 -12.95 -6.78
C LYS A 94 -9.19 -12.52 -7.20
N SER A 95 -10.17 -12.69 -6.32
CA SER A 95 -11.53 -12.19 -6.55
C SER A 95 -11.52 -10.66 -6.67
N ILE A 96 -10.93 -9.97 -5.69
CA ILE A 96 -10.84 -8.49 -5.71
C ILE A 96 -10.10 -8.00 -6.95
N ALA A 97 -9.03 -8.71 -7.37
CA ALA A 97 -8.32 -8.40 -8.62
C ALA A 97 -9.20 -8.48 -9.85
N LYS A 98 -10.11 -9.45 -9.89
CA LYS A 98 -11.03 -9.63 -11.01
C LYS A 98 -12.02 -8.47 -11.04
N ASP A 99 -12.62 -8.12 -9.91
CA ASP A 99 -13.58 -7.02 -9.82
C ASP A 99 -12.95 -5.71 -10.31
N VAL A 100 -11.73 -5.40 -9.86
CA VAL A 100 -10.99 -4.21 -10.33
C VAL A 100 -10.72 -4.26 -11.84
N ARG A 101 -10.40 -5.42 -12.42
CA ARG A 101 -10.20 -5.54 -13.87
C ARG A 101 -11.51 -5.34 -14.64
N ASP A 102 -12.61 -5.85 -14.15
CA ASP A 102 -13.92 -5.71 -14.79
C ASP A 102 -14.36 -4.23 -14.78
N GLU A 103 -14.16 -3.53 -13.67
CA GLU A 103 -14.40 -2.07 -13.55
C GLU A 103 -13.54 -1.28 -14.54
N VAL A 104 -12.27 -1.64 -14.69
CA VAL A 104 -11.34 -0.98 -15.61
C VAL A 104 -11.70 -1.27 -17.06
N ALA A 105 -12.07 -2.49 -17.40
CA ALA A 105 -12.49 -2.86 -18.75
C ALA A 105 -13.71 -2.05 -19.19
N ALA A 106 -14.67 -1.83 -18.28
CA ALA A 106 -15.81 -0.96 -18.53
C ALA A 106 -15.38 0.48 -18.81
N GLU A 107 -14.48 1.05 -18.00
CA GLU A 107 -13.99 2.42 -18.21
C GLU A 107 -13.16 2.59 -19.48
N VAL A 108 -12.32 1.61 -19.84
CA VAL A 108 -11.56 1.62 -21.10
C VAL A 108 -12.50 1.56 -22.30
N SER A 109 -13.52 0.71 -22.24
CA SER A 109 -14.54 0.61 -23.30
C SER A 109 -15.28 1.94 -23.45
N ARG A 110 -15.71 2.54 -22.33
CA ARG A 110 -16.37 3.85 -22.31
C ARG A 110 -15.49 4.95 -22.89
N MET A 111 -14.20 4.98 -22.57
CA MET A 111 -13.24 5.96 -23.11
C MET A 111 -13.07 5.81 -24.62
N LYS A 112 -12.94 4.57 -25.10
CA LYS A 112 -12.83 4.26 -26.52
C LYS A 112 -14.06 4.71 -27.30
N GLU A 113 -15.26 4.45 -26.77
CA GLU A 113 -16.51 4.86 -27.40
C GLU A 113 -16.73 6.38 -27.39
N ALA A 114 -16.39 7.05 -26.28
CA ALA A 114 -16.67 8.47 -26.11
C ALA A 114 -15.69 9.39 -26.86
N ILE A 115 -14.39 9.04 -26.89
CA ILE A 115 -13.34 9.92 -27.45
C ILE A 115 -12.38 9.21 -28.40
N GLY A 116 -12.57 7.92 -28.68
CA GLY A 116 -11.69 7.16 -29.59
C GLY A 116 -10.31 6.85 -29.04
N VAL A 117 -10.04 7.15 -27.77
CA VAL A 117 -8.74 6.94 -27.13
C VAL A 117 -8.72 5.62 -26.35
N VAL A 118 -7.62 4.89 -26.48
CA VAL A 118 -7.35 3.67 -25.71
C VAL A 118 -6.06 3.88 -24.91
N PRO A 119 -6.03 3.63 -23.60
CA PRO A 119 -4.81 3.76 -22.81
C PRO A 119 -3.72 2.80 -23.30
N GLY A 120 -2.47 3.21 -23.13
CA GLY A 120 -1.29 2.46 -23.54
C GLY A 120 -0.29 2.30 -22.41
N LEU A 121 0.17 1.07 -22.16
CA LEU A 121 1.18 0.74 -21.16
C LEU A 121 2.42 0.16 -21.84
N ALA A 122 3.55 0.85 -21.69
CA ALA A 122 4.86 0.36 -22.08
C ALA A 122 5.55 -0.37 -20.93
N VAL A 123 6.14 -1.53 -21.22
CA VAL A 123 6.88 -2.34 -20.24
C VAL A 123 8.29 -2.62 -20.77
N ILE A 124 9.30 -2.30 -19.97
CA ILE A 124 10.70 -2.59 -20.25
C ILE A 124 11.17 -3.71 -19.33
N LEU A 125 11.69 -4.78 -19.92
CA LEU A 125 12.32 -5.91 -19.23
C LEU A 125 13.79 -6.01 -19.67
N VAL A 126 14.69 -6.11 -18.70
CA VAL A 126 16.12 -6.31 -18.94
C VAL A 126 16.54 -7.66 -18.33
N GLY A 127 17.12 -8.53 -19.15
CA GLY A 127 17.52 -9.89 -18.78
C GLY A 127 16.37 -10.90 -18.76
N ASP A 128 16.73 -12.15 -18.41
CA ASP A 128 15.87 -13.34 -18.59
C ASP A 128 15.43 -13.99 -17.27
N ARG A 129 15.46 -13.24 -16.19
CA ARG A 129 14.96 -13.67 -14.88
C ARG A 129 13.53 -14.22 -14.99
N LYS A 130 13.35 -15.51 -14.67
CA LYS A 130 12.07 -16.24 -14.86
C LYS A 130 10.91 -15.62 -14.09
N ASP A 131 11.16 -15.14 -12.88
CA ASP A 131 10.19 -14.43 -12.06
C ASP A 131 9.76 -13.11 -12.74
N SER A 132 10.73 -12.27 -13.13
CA SER A 132 10.48 -11.02 -13.87
C SER A 132 9.70 -11.25 -15.18
N ALA A 133 10.10 -12.23 -15.98
CA ALA A 133 9.42 -12.58 -17.23
C ALA A 133 7.97 -13.03 -17.01
N THR A 134 7.70 -13.75 -15.92
CA THR A 134 6.34 -14.15 -15.54
C THR A 134 5.49 -12.95 -15.13
N TYR A 135 6.05 -12.02 -14.36
CA TYR A 135 5.36 -10.78 -14.00
C TYR A 135 5.00 -9.93 -15.23
N VAL A 136 5.95 -9.74 -16.15
CA VAL A 136 5.71 -8.98 -17.40
C VAL A 136 4.61 -9.64 -18.24
N ARG A 137 4.66 -10.97 -18.39
CA ARG A 137 3.62 -11.73 -19.11
C ARG A 137 2.24 -11.54 -18.48
N ASN A 138 2.15 -11.56 -17.15
CA ASN A 138 0.89 -11.36 -16.45
C ASN A 138 0.38 -9.91 -16.60
N LYS A 139 1.26 -8.91 -16.58
CA LYS A 139 0.91 -7.50 -16.83
C LYS A 139 0.36 -7.31 -18.25
N LYS A 140 0.99 -7.92 -19.25
CA LYS A 140 0.52 -7.91 -20.64
C LYS A 140 -0.87 -8.52 -20.77
N LYS A 141 -1.07 -9.74 -20.25
CA LYS A 141 -2.39 -10.40 -20.24
C LYS A 141 -3.45 -9.57 -19.54
N ALA A 142 -3.10 -8.90 -18.44
CA ALA A 142 -4.02 -8.02 -17.74
C ALA A 142 -4.43 -6.83 -18.62
N CYS A 143 -3.49 -6.19 -19.33
CA CYS A 143 -3.80 -5.10 -20.27
C CYS A 143 -4.73 -5.58 -21.39
N GLU A 144 -4.40 -6.71 -22.02
CA GLU A 144 -5.21 -7.32 -23.07
C GLU A 144 -6.63 -7.62 -22.58
N SER A 145 -6.78 -8.16 -21.36
CA SER A 145 -8.09 -8.51 -20.79
C SER A 145 -8.99 -7.32 -20.51
N VAL A 146 -8.43 -6.11 -20.35
CA VAL A 146 -9.20 -4.88 -20.08
C VAL A 146 -9.20 -3.90 -21.26
N GLY A 147 -8.66 -4.31 -22.41
CA GLY A 147 -8.63 -3.50 -23.63
C GLY A 147 -7.56 -2.41 -23.66
N ILE A 148 -6.54 -2.45 -22.80
CA ILE A 148 -5.40 -1.52 -22.80
C ILE A 148 -4.35 -1.98 -23.81
N ASN A 149 -3.81 -1.05 -24.61
CA ASN A 149 -2.70 -1.32 -25.52
C ASN A 149 -1.43 -1.61 -24.71
N SER A 150 -0.70 -2.68 -25.05
CA SER A 150 0.55 -3.04 -24.38
C SER A 150 1.73 -2.98 -25.35
N PHE A 151 2.74 -2.19 -24.96
CA PHE A 151 4.01 -2.09 -25.65
C PHE A 151 5.07 -2.79 -24.80
N GLU A 152 5.96 -3.55 -25.42
CA GLU A 152 6.92 -4.38 -24.68
C GLU A 152 8.30 -4.27 -25.32
N VAL A 153 9.30 -3.99 -24.50
CA VAL A 153 10.71 -4.00 -24.87
C VAL A 153 11.42 -5.02 -23.99
N ARG A 154 12.12 -5.96 -24.63
CA ARG A 154 12.97 -6.94 -23.96
C ARG A 154 14.41 -6.70 -24.39
N LEU A 155 15.26 -6.43 -23.42
CA LEU A 155 16.69 -6.20 -23.61
C LEU A 155 17.49 -7.35 -22.97
N PRO A 156 18.59 -7.79 -23.58
CA PRO A 156 19.55 -8.70 -22.97
C PRO A 156 20.03 -8.21 -21.59
N GLU A 157 20.50 -9.15 -20.75
CA GLU A 157 21.04 -8.79 -19.43
C GLU A 157 22.28 -7.89 -19.55
N ASP A 158 23.12 -8.09 -20.56
CA ASP A 158 24.35 -7.33 -20.82
C ASP A 158 24.13 -6.01 -21.58
N SER A 159 22.89 -5.65 -21.90
CA SER A 159 22.57 -4.37 -22.53
C SER A 159 23.15 -3.19 -21.73
N PRO A 160 23.66 -2.15 -22.40
CA PRO A 160 24.11 -0.95 -21.71
C PRO A 160 22.92 -0.18 -21.13
N GLU A 161 23.11 0.46 -19.98
CA GLU A 161 22.10 1.28 -19.33
C GLU A 161 21.51 2.37 -20.26
N GLU A 162 22.35 2.92 -21.15
CA GLU A 162 21.94 3.95 -22.11
C GLU A 162 20.85 3.47 -23.09
N GLU A 163 20.83 2.16 -23.40
CA GLU A 163 19.80 1.57 -24.25
C GLU A 163 18.43 1.59 -23.56
N VAL A 164 18.39 1.26 -22.26
CA VAL A 164 17.18 1.38 -21.43
C VAL A 164 16.68 2.82 -21.41
N LEU A 165 17.57 3.78 -21.16
CA LEU A 165 17.25 5.20 -21.11
C LEU A 165 16.76 5.74 -22.46
N LYS A 166 17.23 5.19 -23.59
CA LYS A 166 16.75 5.53 -24.92
C LYS A 166 15.30 5.08 -25.12
N HIS A 167 14.96 3.87 -24.70
CA HIS A 167 13.57 3.38 -24.76
C HIS A 167 12.63 4.18 -23.86
N ILE A 168 13.07 4.51 -22.64
CA ILE A 168 12.28 5.36 -21.73
C ILE A 168 12.00 6.72 -22.37
N ARG A 169 13.02 7.36 -22.95
CA ARG A 169 12.83 8.64 -23.66
C ARG A 169 11.83 8.53 -24.82
N SER A 170 11.97 7.50 -25.65
CA SER A 170 11.01 7.25 -26.74
C SER A 170 9.58 7.09 -26.22
N PHE A 171 9.37 6.39 -25.11
CA PHE A 171 8.04 6.21 -24.53
C PHE A 171 7.52 7.44 -23.79
N ASN A 172 8.39 8.27 -23.23
CA ASN A 172 8.00 9.56 -22.65
C ASN A 172 7.43 10.48 -23.74
N ASP A 173 8.03 10.49 -24.93
CA ASP A 173 7.62 11.36 -26.04
C ASP A 173 6.44 10.80 -26.86
N ASP A 174 6.16 9.49 -26.75
CA ASP A 174 5.09 8.84 -27.53
C ASP A 174 3.69 9.13 -26.95
N PRO A 175 2.79 9.83 -27.68
CA PRO A 175 1.43 10.12 -27.21
C PRO A 175 0.53 8.87 -27.11
N ALA A 176 0.89 7.74 -27.74
CA ALA A 176 0.15 6.49 -27.57
C ALA A 176 0.46 5.80 -26.23
N VAL A 177 1.58 6.16 -25.58
CA VAL A 177 2.00 5.61 -24.29
C VAL A 177 1.57 6.53 -23.16
N HIS A 178 0.75 6.01 -22.26
CA HIS A 178 0.19 6.75 -21.13
C HIS A 178 0.82 6.32 -19.80
N GLY A 179 1.45 5.14 -19.77
CA GLY A 179 2.18 4.63 -18.63
C GLY A 179 3.42 3.87 -19.05
N ILE A 180 4.48 3.97 -18.25
CA ILE A 180 5.75 3.27 -18.44
C ILE A 180 6.05 2.48 -17.18
N LEU A 181 6.47 1.24 -17.38
CA LEU A 181 6.89 0.35 -16.31
C LEU A 181 8.27 -0.23 -16.63
N VAL A 182 9.21 -0.06 -15.71
CA VAL A 182 10.52 -0.74 -15.76
C VAL A 182 10.48 -1.92 -14.79
N GLN A 183 10.61 -3.14 -15.31
CA GLN A 183 10.53 -4.34 -14.47
C GLN A 183 11.81 -4.50 -13.64
N LEU A 184 11.63 -4.47 -12.32
CA LEU A 184 12.70 -4.70 -11.34
C LEU A 184 12.82 -6.18 -10.96
N PRO A 185 13.98 -6.61 -10.42
CA PRO A 185 15.22 -5.84 -10.32
C PRO A 185 15.95 -5.77 -11.67
N LEU A 186 16.69 -4.68 -11.87
CA LEU A 186 17.60 -4.52 -13.01
C LEU A 186 18.91 -5.29 -12.77
N PRO A 187 19.68 -5.58 -13.84
CA PRO A 187 21.03 -6.12 -13.72
C PRO A 187 21.93 -5.26 -12.82
N SER A 188 22.88 -5.89 -12.14
CA SER A 188 23.68 -5.24 -11.08
C SER A 188 24.62 -4.13 -11.56
N HIS A 189 24.97 -4.09 -12.86
CA HIS A 189 25.77 -3.02 -13.45
C HIS A 189 24.96 -1.76 -13.76
N MET A 190 23.63 -1.80 -13.67
CA MET A 190 22.77 -0.65 -13.94
C MET A 190 22.44 0.13 -12.66
N ASN A 191 22.35 1.44 -12.77
CA ASN A 191 21.87 2.30 -11.71
C ASN A 191 20.34 2.39 -11.76
N GLU A 192 19.68 1.55 -10.95
CA GLU A 192 18.21 1.49 -10.86
C GLU A 192 17.59 2.87 -10.60
N LYS A 193 18.18 3.69 -9.72
CA LYS A 193 17.67 5.03 -9.44
C LYS A 193 17.68 5.89 -10.70
N LYS A 194 18.79 5.91 -11.44
CA LYS A 194 18.91 6.71 -12.67
C LYS A 194 17.89 6.26 -13.73
N VAL A 195 17.64 4.96 -13.84
CA VAL A 195 16.63 4.41 -14.77
C VAL A 195 15.21 4.81 -14.36
N LEU A 196 14.85 4.65 -13.08
CA LEU A 196 13.52 5.02 -12.59
C LEU A 196 13.26 6.53 -12.64
N ASP A 197 14.27 7.35 -12.32
CA ASP A 197 14.19 8.83 -12.38
C ASP A 197 14.01 9.35 -13.82
N ALA A 198 14.29 8.54 -14.85
CA ALA A 198 14.12 8.92 -16.25
C ALA A 198 12.68 8.81 -16.76
N VAL A 199 11.80 8.11 -16.03
CA VAL A 199 10.37 8.01 -16.39
C VAL A 199 9.68 9.32 -16.01
N CYS A 200 8.99 9.97 -16.95
CA CYS A 200 8.23 11.18 -16.66
C CYS A 200 7.18 10.93 -15.57
N ILE A 201 7.01 11.88 -14.65
CA ILE A 201 6.07 11.74 -13.53
C ILE A 201 4.63 11.48 -14.00
N GLU A 202 4.23 12.02 -15.16
CA GLU A 202 2.92 11.85 -15.77
C GLU A 202 2.69 10.44 -16.36
N LYS A 203 3.77 9.66 -16.56
CA LYS A 203 3.71 8.28 -17.06
C LYS A 203 4.23 7.24 -16.07
N ASP A 204 4.65 7.64 -14.87
CA ASP A 204 5.16 6.76 -13.81
C ASP A 204 4.02 5.99 -13.10
N VAL A 205 3.37 5.09 -13.82
CA VAL A 205 2.21 4.34 -13.30
C VAL A 205 2.56 3.35 -12.18
N ASP A 206 3.85 3.03 -12.00
CA ASP A 206 4.34 2.27 -10.85
C ASP A 206 4.62 3.15 -9.63
N GLY A 207 4.61 4.48 -9.76
CA GLY A 207 4.63 5.45 -8.67
C GLY A 207 5.98 5.58 -7.96
N PHE A 208 7.08 5.21 -8.60
CA PHE A 208 8.42 5.21 -7.99
C PHE A 208 9.19 6.51 -8.18
N HIS A 209 8.72 7.42 -9.03
CA HIS A 209 9.34 8.72 -9.22
C HIS A 209 9.41 9.46 -7.87
N PRO A 210 10.57 10.00 -7.48
CA PRO A 210 10.73 10.70 -6.19
C PRO A 210 9.71 11.80 -5.91
N LEU A 211 9.19 12.46 -6.96
CA LEU A 211 8.15 13.48 -6.82
C LEU A 211 6.79 12.87 -6.43
N ASN A 212 6.44 11.68 -6.92
CA ASN A 212 5.25 10.96 -6.47
C ASN A 212 5.39 10.58 -4.99
N ILE A 213 6.53 10.04 -4.57
CA ILE A 213 6.79 9.70 -3.16
C ILE A 213 6.81 10.94 -2.27
N GLY A 214 7.42 12.04 -2.73
CA GLY A 214 7.44 13.31 -2.01
C GLY A 214 6.04 13.90 -1.84
N ARG A 215 5.23 13.90 -2.91
CA ARG A 215 3.82 14.31 -2.84
C ARG A 215 3.03 13.40 -1.90
N LEU A 216 3.24 12.09 -1.95
CA LEU A 216 2.62 11.13 -1.02
C LEU A 216 2.97 11.43 0.45
N ALA A 217 4.19 11.87 0.74
CA ALA A 217 4.63 12.21 2.09
C ALA A 217 3.98 13.49 2.65
N MET A 218 3.58 14.42 1.78
CA MET A 218 3.01 15.71 2.15
C MET A 218 1.48 15.59 2.26
N ARG A 219 0.87 16.16 3.32
CA ARG A 219 -0.60 16.08 3.51
C ARG A 219 -1.41 16.98 2.58
N ASP A 220 -0.82 18.07 2.10
CA ASP A 220 -1.45 19.09 1.26
C ASP A 220 -1.19 18.88 -0.24
N ARG A 221 -0.66 17.72 -0.62
CA ARG A 221 -0.31 17.37 -2.00
C ARG A 221 -0.90 16.02 -2.36
N GLU A 222 -1.32 15.88 -3.62
CA GLU A 222 -1.69 14.57 -4.15
C GLU A 222 -0.63 14.06 -5.14
N PRO A 223 -0.14 12.83 -4.97
CA PRO A 223 0.73 12.21 -5.96
C PRO A 223 -0.07 11.91 -7.25
N LEU A 224 0.60 11.91 -8.41
CA LEU A 224 -0.06 11.50 -9.66
C LEU A 224 -0.29 9.98 -9.65
N PHE A 225 0.71 9.26 -9.16
CA PHE A 225 0.68 7.82 -9.01
C PHE A 225 1.19 7.40 -7.65
N VAL A 226 0.67 6.28 -7.17
CA VAL A 226 1.03 5.69 -5.88
C VAL A 226 1.63 4.31 -6.17
N PRO A 227 2.71 3.91 -5.47
CA PRO A 227 3.26 2.57 -5.56
C PRO A 227 2.20 1.47 -5.56
N CYS A 228 2.23 0.64 -6.60
CA CYS A 228 1.13 -0.25 -6.94
C CYS A 228 0.86 -1.30 -5.85
N THR A 229 1.91 -1.85 -5.22
CA THR A 229 1.77 -2.86 -4.16
C THR A 229 1.18 -2.27 -2.86
N PRO A 230 1.69 -1.16 -2.30
CA PRO A 230 1.04 -0.45 -1.20
C PRO A 230 -0.41 -0.05 -1.47
N LYS A 231 -0.69 0.48 -2.67
CA LYS A 231 -2.05 0.82 -3.08
C LYS A 231 -2.95 -0.42 -3.09
N GLY A 232 -2.44 -1.54 -3.60
CA GLY A 232 -3.13 -2.83 -3.56
C GLY A 232 -3.41 -3.30 -2.13
N CYS A 233 -2.48 -3.11 -1.18
CA CYS A 233 -2.73 -3.45 0.22
C CYS A 233 -3.91 -2.67 0.80
N LEU A 234 -3.99 -1.36 0.55
CA LEU A 234 -5.11 -0.54 1.00
C LEU A 234 -6.43 -0.93 0.32
N GLU A 235 -6.40 -1.19 -0.99
CA GLU A 235 -7.60 -1.63 -1.74
C GLU A 235 -8.18 -2.92 -1.13
N LEU A 236 -7.32 -3.87 -0.74
CA LEU A 236 -7.75 -5.08 -0.04
C LEU A 236 -8.44 -4.78 1.30
N LEU A 237 -7.95 -3.79 2.05
CA LEU A 237 -8.58 -3.36 3.31
C LEU A 237 -9.95 -2.71 3.04
N HIS A 238 -10.02 -1.81 2.06
CA HIS A 238 -11.25 -1.08 1.71
C HIS A 238 -12.34 -2.01 1.21
N ARG A 239 -12.03 -2.91 0.26
CA ARG A 239 -12.99 -3.88 -0.29
C ARG A 239 -13.52 -4.86 0.76
N GLN A 240 -12.78 -5.05 1.84
CA GLN A 240 -13.19 -5.89 2.96
C GLN A 240 -13.88 -5.12 4.09
N GLY A 241 -14.07 -3.80 3.94
CA GLY A 241 -14.71 -2.95 4.94
C GLY A 241 -13.89 -2.78 6.23
N ILE A 242 -12.56 -2.95 6.15
CA ILE A 242 -11.68 -2.77 7.31
C ILE A 242 -11.44 -1.27 7.53
N ALA A 243 -11.89 -0.77 8.68
CA ALA A 243 -11.62 0.60 9.09
C ALA A 243 -10.12 0.80 9.38
N ILE A 244 -9.49 1.76 8.72
CA ILE A 244 -8.07 2.13 8.92
C ILE A 244 -7.93 3.28 9.94
N LYS A 245 -8.85 4.24 9.90
CA LYS A 245 -8.86 5.40 10.79
C LYS A 245 -8.80 5.03 12.27
N GLY A 246 -7.83 5.60 12.98
CA GLY A 246 -7.61 5.40 14.41
C GLY A 246 -7.03 4.04 14.79
N LYS A 247 -6.78 3.15 13.82
CA LYS A 247 -6.14 1.86 14.08
C LYS A 247 -4.64 1.99 14.27
N ARG A 248 -4.08 1.04 15.03
CA ARG A 248 -2.63 0.85 15.14
C ARG A 248 -2.18 -0.04 13.98
N ALA A 249 -1.42 0.53 13.05
CA ALA A 249 -0.88 -0.22 11.93
C ALA A 249 0.64 -0.42 12.09
N VAL A 250 1.12 -1.63 11.81
CA VAL A 250 2.54 -1.95 11.75
C VAL A 250 2.90 -2.32 10.32
N VAL A 251 3.88 -1.61 9.77
CA VAL A 251 4.50 -1.98 8.49
C VAL A 251 5.87 -2.56 8.77
N ILE A 252 6.09 -3.81 8.38
CA ILE A 252 7.35 -4.51 8.57
C ILE A 252 8.12 -4.47 7.26
N GLY A 253 9.20 -3.69 7.24
CA GLY A 253 9.95 -3.35 6.04
C GLY A 253 9.85 -1.85 5.73
N ARG A 254 10.94 -1.28 5.19
CA ARG A 254 11.06 0.14 4.85
C ARG A 254 11.69 0.36 3.46
N SER A 255 11.40 -0.56 2.54
CA SER A 255 11.84 -0.39 1.15
C SER A 255 11.15 0.82 0.53
N ASN A 256 11.82 1.44 -0.45
CA ASN A 256 11.29 2.61 -1.16
C ASN A 256 10.03 2.28 -1.97
N ILE A 257 9.89 1.03 -2.42
CA ILE A 257 8.82 0.58 -3.32
C ILE A 257 7.60 0.00 -2.60
N VAL A 258 7.73 -0.44 -1.33
CA VAL A 258 6.61 -1.04 -0.58
C VAL A 258 6.49 -0.47 0.83
N GLY A 259 7.48 -0.70 1.69
CA GLY A 259 7.33 -0.46 3.13
C GLY A 259 7.05 1.01 3.47
N THR A 260 7.90 1.91 2.99
CA THR A 260 7.75 3.36 3.21
C THR A 260 6.44 3.91 2.64
N PRO A 261 6.08 3.69 1.37
CA PRO A 261 4.81 4.16 0.82
C PRO A 261 3.58 3.53 1.50
N ALA A 262 3.62 2.25 1.91
CA ALA A 262 2.51 1.65 2.67
C ALA A 262 2.28 2.34 4.01
N ALA A 263 3.36 2.69 4.71
CA ALA A 263 3.27 3.44 5.96
C ALA A 263 2.66 4.84 5.76
N GLN A 264 3.06 5.54 4.70
CA GLN A 264 2.54 6.87 4.37
C GLN A 264 1.05 6.83 4.00
N LEU A 265 0.65 5.82 3.22
CA LEU A 265 -0.75 5.61 2.83
C LEU A 265 -1.66 5.34 4.05
N LEU A 266 -1.24 4.44 4.94
CA LEU A 266 -1.96 4.18 6.19
C LEU A 266 -2.06 5.45 7.05
N GLN A 267 -0.98 6.24 7.13
CA GLN A 267 -0.97 7.50 7.89
C GLN A 267 -1.91 8.56 7.28
N ARG A 268 -2.04 8.61 5.95
CA ARG A 268 -2.99 9.49 5.25
C ARG A 268 -4.44 9.15 5.60
N GLU A 269 -4.73 7.87 5.83
CA GLU A 269 -6.05 7.38 6.29
C GLU A 269 -6.18 7.34 7.82
N ASP A 270 -5.46 8.21 8.52
CA ASP A 270 -5.56 8.44 9.96
C ASP A 270 -5.20 7.23 10.85
N ALA A 271 -4.41 6.27 10.34
CA ALA A 271 -3.83 5.23 11.19
C ALA A 271 -2.63 5.76 12.01
N THR A 272 -2.45 5.23 13.22
CA THR A 272 -1.19 5.37 13.96
C THR A 272 -0.23 4.30 13.46
N VAL A 273 0.84 4.70 12.77
CA VAL A 273 1.73 3.78 12.06
C VAL A 273 3.06 3.61 12.75
N THR A 274 3.49 2.36 12.95
CA THR A 274 4.86 2.01 13.37
C THR A 274 5.56 1.24 12.26
N VAL A 275 6.77 1.69 11.88
CA VAL A 275 7.60 1.01 10.88
C VAL A 275 8.64 0.15 11.58
N VAL A 276 8.56 -1.16 11.37
CA VAL A 276 9.49 -2.16 11.92
C VAL A 276 10.49 -2.56 10.84
N HIS A 277 11.76 -2.74 11.20
CA HIS A 277 12.81 -3.10 10.25
C HIS A 277 13.90 -3.96 10.90
N SER A 278 14.91 -4.37 10.12
CA SER A 278 15.99 -5.26 10.57
C SER A 278 16.80 -4.79 11.79
N ARG A 279 16.77 -3.49 12.12
CA ARG A 279 17.42 -2.91 13.31
C ARG A 279 16.46 -2.64 14.47
N THR A 280 15.21 -3.08 14.37
CA THR A 280 14.23 -2.90 15.44
C THR A 280 14.45 -3.99 16.48
N THR A 281 14.67 -3.60 17.73
CA THR A 281 14.69 -4.53 18.89
C THR A 281 13.27 -4.96 19.21
N ASN A 282 13.08 -6.25 19.52
CA ASN A 282 11.79 -6.87 19.88
C ASN A 282 10.63 -6.51 18.92
N PRO A 283 10.77 -6.76 17.60
CA PRO A 283 9.75 -6.40 16.61
C PRO A 283 8.35 -6.96 16.91
N GLU A 284 8.27 -8.09 17.60
CA GLU A 284 7.04 -8.75 18.04
C GLU A 284 6.21 -7.94 19.02
N GLU A 285 6.82 -7.05 19.82
CA GLU A 285 6.09 -6.20 20.77
C GLU A 285 5.16 -5.24 20.02
N PHE A 286 5.64 -4.66 18.92
CA PHE A 286 4.85 -3.75 18.09
C PHE A 286 3.70 -4.47 17.38
N THR A 287 3.96 -5.67 16.84
CA THR A 287 2.96 -6.42 16.06
C THR A 287 1.87 -7.02 16.95
N ARG A 288 2.16 -7.35 18.21
CA ARG A 288 1.16 -7.87 19.17
C ARG A 288 0.13 -6.83 19.58
N GLU A 289 0.41 -5.55 19.36
CA GLU A 289 -0.51 -4.45 19.65
C GLU A 289 -1.19 -3.89 18.39
N ALA A 290 -0.78 -4.34 17.21
CA ALA A 290 -1.26 -3.85 15.93
C ALA A 290 -2.63 -4.42 15.56
N ASP A 291 -3.52 -3.55 15.08
CA ASP A 291 -4.79 -3.95 14.47
C ASP A 291 -4.60 -4.31 12.98
N ILE A 292 -3.61 -3.69 12.33
CA ILE A 292 -3.26 -3.92 10.92
C ILE A 292 -1.76 -4.20 10.83
N ILE A 293 -1.37 -5.27 10.16
CA ILE A 293 0.03 -5.62 9.90
C ILE A 293 0.23 -5.75 8.39
N ILE A 294 1.17 -5.00 7.82
CA ILE A 294 1.65 -5.19 6.44
C ILE A 294 3.08 -5.73 6.50
N ALA A 295 3.29 -6.97 6.10
CA ALA A 295 4.60 -7.62 6.11
C ALA A 295 5.25 -7.56 4.72
N ALA A 296 6.32 -6.77 4.58
CA ALA A 296 7.02 -6.50 3.32
C ALA A 296 8.54 -6.71 3.46
N VAL A 297 8.94 -7.88 3.99
CA VAL A 297 10.33 -8.17 4.40
C VAL A 297 11.10 -9.14 3.50
N GLY A 298 10.45 -9.78 2.53
CA GLY A 298 11.11 -10.73 1.62
C GLY A 298 11.81 -11.89 2.32
N LYS A 299 11.37 -12.25 3.53
CA LYS A 299 11.91 -13.36 4.33
C LYS A 299 10.79 -14.33 4.67
N PRO A 300 10.85 -15.59 4.21
CA PRO A 300 9.82 -16.59 4.49
C PRO A 300 9.60 -16.76 6.00
N ASN A 301 8.33 -16.83 6.40
CA ASN A 301 7.92 -17.20 7.77
C ASN A 301 8.52 -16.33 8.90
N MET A 302 8.93 -15.10 8.61
CA MET A 302 9.55 -14.22 9.62
C MET A 302 8.55 -13.83 10.71
N VAL A 303 7.34 -13.44 10.32
CA VAL A 303 6.26 -13.09 11.24
C VAL A 303 5.56 -14.39 11.67
N ARG A 304 5.62 -14.70 12.97
CA ARG A 304 5.02 -15.92 13.53
C ARG A 304 3.61 -15.64 14.05
N GLY A 305 2.78 -16.68 14.16
CA GLY A 305 1.43 -16.54 14.70
C GLY A 305 1.38 -15.88 16.09
N SER A 306 2.36 -16.18 16.95
CA SER A 306 2.49 -15.60 18.30
C SER A 306 2.85 -14.09 18.32
N TRP A 307 3.12 -13.50 17.17
CA TRP A 307 3.40 -12.07 17.01
C TRP A 307 2.14 -11.28 16.66
N ILE A 308 1.05 -11.96 16.30
CA ILE A 308 -0.15 -11.36 15.75
C ILE A 308 -1.18 -11.19 16.86
N LYS A 309 -1.68 -9.96 17.03
CA LYS A 309 -2.79 -9.67 17.92
C LYS A 309 -4.04 -10.45 17.49
N PRO A 310 -4.78 -11.12 18.41
CA PRO A 310 -6.08 -11.69 18.08
C PRO A 310 -7.01 -10.60 17.53
N GLY A 311 -7.63 -10.85 16.37
CA GLY A 311 -8.48 -9.85 15.73
C GLY A 311 -7.74 -8.88 14.79
N ALA A 312 -6.43 -9.05 14.57
CA ALA A 312 -5.68 -8.24 13.62
C ALA A 312 -5.92 -8.64 12.16
N VAL A 313 -5.74 -7.66 11.29
CA VAL A 313 -5.70 -7.84 9.83
C VAL A 313 -4.25 -7.90 9.37
N VAL A 314 -3.84 -8.97 8.70
CA VAL A 314 -2.48 -9.21 8.22
C VAL A 314 -2.41 -9.29 6.69
N ILE A 315 -1.71 -8.36 6.06
CA ILE A 315 -1.38 -8.41 4.63
C ILE A 315 0.07 -8.85 4.48
N ASP A 316 0.30 -10.07 4.00
CA ASP A 316 1.63 -10.56 3.64
C ASP A 316 1.94 -10.25 2.18
N VAL A 317 2.93 -9.39 1.96
CA VAL A 317 3.39 -8.97 0.63
C VAL A 317 4.47 -9.91 0.08
N GLY A 318 5.07 -10.75 0.92
CA GLY A 318 6.17 -11.62 0.55
C GLY A 318 5.76 -12.71 -0.45
N ILE A 319 6.49 -12.80 -1.56
CA ILE A 319 6.41 -13.94 -2.49
C ILE A 319 7.80 -14.54 -2.56
N ASN A 320 7.97 -15.68 -1.92
CA ASN A 320 9.24 -16.37 -1.85
C ASN A 320 9.04 -17.80 -2.36
N PRO A 321 9.89 -18.30 -3.29
CA PRO A 321 9.94 -19.73 -3.54
C PRO A 321 10.40 -20.41 -2.25
N VAL A 322 9.68 -21.46 -1.85
CA VAL A 322 10.08 -22.34 -0.76
C VAL A 322 10.32 -23.71 -1.37
N GLU A 323 11.47 -24.32 -1.05
CA GLU A 323 11.68 -25.74 -1.31
C GLU A 323 10.73 -26.50 -0.38
N VAL A 324 9.88 -27.35 -0.98
CA VAL A 324 8.93 -28.22 -0.28
C VAL A 324 9.47 -29.64 -0.36
#